data_AF-A0A0B1Y9N6-F1
#
_entry.id   AF-A0A0B1Y9N6-F1
#
_cell.length_a   1.000
_cell.length_b   1.000
_cell.length_c   1.000
_cell.angle_alpha   90.00
_cell.angle_beta   90.00
_cell.angle_gamma   90.00
#
_symmetry.space_group_name_H-M   'P 1'
#
loop_
_entity.id
_entity.type
_entity.pdbx_description
1 polymer ?
#
loop_
_entity_poly.entity_id
_entity_poly.type
_entity_poly.pdbx_seq_one_letter_code
_entity_poly.pdbx_strand_id
1 'polypeptide(L)'
;MIRLSCWVLSIGATGTAICLSVLAGWQRGGSLAERLMWLSIGVVLVASAHLLPALVRDSPYRVRAVAGVLWLACMATACFGHASFFLLAQRHAGDLRAVAVPVVESASTGRSLTAVMGERASVTARLAAANTQRCTGNCTTLEARRVTLTAKLDALDAEAGDIQRQQTADDRAVARRDALVADPVTARLAVLLGTTVTRIDLVSGLAFAAVLEGVACLLWTIALRSRPPVPDAVPDVVSVTVSHPPVVASHEPESGSHKVETGRHPPVSEPFTPLPASDPPDADVTQLAQDVVAGRVRPTVADIRRHLGCSQARALALRRQLVVLDST
;
A
#
# COMPACT_ATOMS: atom_id res chain seq x y z
N MET A 1 23.76 -36.37 -9.88
CA MET A 1 22.67 -36.01 -8.95
C MET A 1 22.82 -34.57 -8.45
N ILE A 2 23.68 -34.27 -7.45
CA ILE A 2 23.80 -32.94 -6.79
C ILE A 2 23.68 -31.72 -7.72
N ARG A 3 24.37 -31.70 -8.87
CA ARG A 3 24.31 -30.60 -9.85
C ARG A 3 22.88 -30.33 -10.35
N LEU A 4 22.11 -31.37 -10.68
CA LEU A 4 20.73 -31.24 -11.16
C LEU A 4 19.82 -30.66 -10.07
N SER A 5 19.95 -31.16 -8.84
CA SER A 5 19.22 -30.66 -7.66
C SER A 5 19.49 -29.17 -7.39
N CYS A 6 20.75 -28.74 -7.53
CA CYS A 6 21.13 -27.33 -7.37
C CYS A 6 20.51 -26.44 -8.46
N TRP A 7 20.47 -26.88 -9.72
CA TRP A 7 19.78 -26.17 -10.80
C TRP A 7 18.27 -26.06 -10.57
N VAL A 8 17.61 -27.17 -10.21
CA VAL A 8 16.17 -27.17 -9.88
C VAL A 8 15.86 -26.22 -8.71
N LEU A 9 16.69 -26.21 -7.66
CA LEU A 9 16.49 -25.33 -6.51
C LEU A 9 16.80 -23.86 -6.83
N SER A 10 17.76 -23.58 -7.71
CA SER A 10 18.05 -22.22 -8.22
C SER A 10 16.86 -21.64 -9.01
N ILE A 11 16.27 -22.47 -9.88
CA ILE A 11 15.08 -22.13 -10.67
C ILE A 11 13.88 -21.93 -9.73
N GLY A 12 13.67 -22.82 -8.76
CA GLY A 12 12.61 -22.69 -7.76
C GLY A 12 12.69 -21.39 -6.96
N ALA A 13 13.85 -21.08 -6.38
CA ALA A 13 14.07 -19.86 -5.62
C ALA A 13 13.91 -18.58 -6.47
N THR A 14 14.32 -18.63 -7.74
CA THR A 14 14.14 -17.52 -8.70
C THR A 14 12.67 -17.37 -9.09
N GLY A 15 11.94 -18.47 -9.29
CA GLY A 15 10.51 -18.47 -9.56
C GLY A 15 9.69 -17.91 -8.40
N THR A 16 10.05 -18.23 -7.15
CA THR A 16 9.40 -17.63 -5.98
C THR A 16 9.68 -16.14 -5.85
N ALA A 17 10.93 -15.70 -6.05
CA ALA A 17 11.28 -14.28 -6.04
C ALA A 17 10.55 -13.51 -7.18
N ILE A 18 10.52 -14.05 -8.40
CA ILE A 18 9.74 -13.49 -9.50
C ILE A 18 8.25 -13.40 -9.14
N CYS A 19 7.66 -14.44 -8.53
CA CYS A 19 6.26 -14.44 -8.12
C CYS A 19 5.96 -13.34 -7.09
N LEU A 20 6.83 -13.14 -6.09
CA LEU A 20 6.70 -12.04 -5.12
C LEU A 20 6.82 -10.67 -5.79
N SER A 21 7.75 -10.51 -6.74
CA SER A 21 7.94 -9.28 -7.52
C SER A 21 6.74 -8.97 -8.41
N VAL A 22 6.17 -10.00 -9.06
CA VAL A 22 4.93 -9.93 -9.85
C VAL A 22 3.75 -9.45 -8.98
N LEU A 23 3.54 -10.07 -7.81
CA LEU A 23 2.46 -9.72 -6.88
C LEU A 23 2.64 -8.33 -6.28
N ALA A 24 3.88 -7.90 -6.01
CA ALA A 24 4.19 -6.55 -5.55
C ALA A 24 4.00 -5.49 -6.65
N GLY A 25 4.40 -5.79 -7.88
CA GLY A 25 4.25 -4.89 -9.04
C GLY A 25 2.80 -4.70 -9.48
N TRP A 26 1.98 -5.75 -9.40
CA TRP A 26 0.55 -5.70 -9.74
C TRP A 26 -0.24 -4.69 -8.89
N GLN A 27 0.20 -4.43 -7.66
CA GLN A 27 -0.39 -3.46 -6.72
C GLN A 27 -0.02 -2.00 -7.05
N ARG A 28 0.94 -1.74 -7.95
CA ARG A 28 1.54 -0.41 -8.18
C ARG A 28 1.15 0.29 -9.48
N GLY A 29 0.35 -0.34 -10.35
CA GLY A 29 -0.15 0.28 -11.58
C GLY A 29 -1.64 0.58 -11.50
N GLY A 30 -2.04 1.78 -11.92
CA GLY A 30 -3.45 2.12 -12.15
C GLY A 30 -3.95 1.42 -13.41
N SER A 31 -3.24 1.56 -14.53
CA SER A 31 -3.58 0.86 -15.78
C SER A 31 -2.93 -0.53 -15.91
N LEU A 32 -3.50 -1.36 -16.81
CA LEU A 32 -2.90 -2.66 -17.16
C LEU A 32 -1.51 -2.51 -17.81
N ALA A 33 -1.27 -1.42 -18.56
CA ALA A 33 0.02 -1.16 -19.18
C ALA A 33 1.11 -0.89 -18.12
N GLU A 34 0.82 -0.06 -17.11
CA GLU A 34 1.72 0.16 -15.98
C GLU A 34 2.01 -1.12 -15.21
N ARG A 35 1.00 -1.96 -14.95
CA ARG A 35 1.19 -3.25 -14.26
C ARG A 35 2.10 -4.19 -15.02
N LEU A 36 1.96 -4.28 -16.35
CA LEU A 36 2.83 -5.09 -17.20
C LEU A 36 4.27 -4.54 -17.25
N MET A 37 4.43 -3.21 -17.24
CA MET A 37 5.75 -2.58 -17.14
C MET A 37 6.40 -2.85 -15.78
N TRP A 38 5.67 -2.69 -14.66
CA TRP A 38 6.16 -3.03 -13.32
C TRP A 38 6.54 -4.51 -13.18
N LEU A 39 5.74 -5.43 -13.76
CA LEU A 39 6.09 -6.85 -13.85
C LEU A 39 7.41 -7.07 -14.59
N SER A 40 7.57 -6.46 -15.76
CA SER A 40 8.76 -6.63 -16.61
C SER A 40 10.02 -6.10 -15.93
N ILE A 41 9.92 -4.93 -15.28
CA ILE A 41 10.99 -4.36 -14.45
C ILE A 41 11.33 -5.29 -13.28
N GLY A 42 10.32 -5.80 -12.56
CA GLY A 42 10.52 -6.72 -11.44
C GLY A 42 11.25 -8.01 -11.84
N VAL A 43 10.82 -8.65 -12.95
CA VAL A 43 11.47 -9.85 -13.50
C VAL A 43 12.93 -9.58 -13.86
N VAL A 44 13.23 -8.47 -14.55
CA VAL A 44 14.59 -8.11 -14.94
C VAL A 44 15.47 -7.83 -13.73
N LEU A 45 14.96 -7.14 -12.70
CA LEU A 45 15.70 -6.85 -11.47
C LEU A 45 16.05 -8.13 -10.69
N VAL A 46 15.09 -9.05 -10.51
CA VAL A 46 15.32 -10.33 -9.81
C VAL A 46 16.28 -11.23 -10.59
N ALA A 47 16.09 -11.37 -11.91
CA ALA A 47 17.00 -12.15 -12.76
C ALA A 47 18.43 -11.58 -12.74
N SER A 48 18.57 -10.25 -12.77
CA SER A 48 19.87 -9.58 -12.64
C SER A 48 20.49 -9.77 -11.25
N ALA A 49 19.70 -9.63 -10.18
CA ALA A 49 20.17 -9.87 -8.81
C ALA A 49 20.74 -11.29 -8.64
N HIS A 50 20.06 -12.30 -9.19
CA HIS A 50 20.42 -13.71 -9.03
C HIS A 50 21.59 -14.18 -9.91
N LEU A 51 21.61 -13.82 -11.20
CA LEU A 51 22.60 -14.36 -12.15
C LEU A 51 23.91 -13.56 -12.19
N LEU A 52 23.85 -12.23 -12.00
CA LEU A 52 24.97 -11.32 -12.27
C LEU A 52 26.21 -11.59 -11.37
N PRO A 53 26.09 -11.94 -10.07
CA PRO A 53 27.24 -12.38 -9.26
C PRO A 53 27.95 -13.62 -9.80
N ALA A 54 27.18 -14.55 -10.37
CA ALA A 54 27.69 -15.84 -10.86
C ALA A 54 28.31 -15.73 -12.26
N LEU A 55 27.82 -14.80 -13.09
CA LEU A 55 28.33 -14.52 -14.45
C LEU A 55 29.64 -13.71 -14.43
N VAL A 56 29.73 -12.67 -13.60
CA VAL A 56 30.86 -11.72 -13.64
C VAL A 56 32.05 -12.16 -12.75
N ARG A 57 31.92 -13.27 -12.01
CA ARG A 57 32.92 -13.76 -11.04
C ARG A 57 34.35 -13.90 -11.62
N ASP A 58 34.46 -14.35 -12.87
CA ASP A 58 35.72 -14.66 -13.57
C ASP A 58 36.22 -13.45 -14.42
N SER A 59 35.55 -12.30 -14.33
CA SER A 59 35.88 -11.07 -15.07
C SER A 59 36.93 -10.21 -14.35
N PRO A 60 37.65 -9.31 -15.07
CA PRO A 60 38.61 -8.39 -14.46
C PRO A 60 37.95 -7.43 -13.46
N TYR A 61 38.74 -6.98 -12.47
CA TYR A 61 38.27 -6.22 -11.29
C TYR A 61 37.38 -5.02 -11.62
N ARG A 62 37.67 -4.24 -12.67
CA ARG A 62 36.85 -3.08 -13.08
C ARG A 62 35.43 -3.49 -13.47
N VAL A 63 35.27 -4.58 -14.21
CA VAL A 63 33.95 -5.11 -14.62
C VAL A 63 33.23 -5.66 -13.39
N ARG A 64 33.93 -6.37 -12.50
CA ARG A 64 33.39 -6.84 -11.21
C ARG A 64 32.93 -5.71 -10.29
N ALA A 65 33.60 -4.56 -10.28
CA ALA A 65 33.20 -3.39 -9.49
C ALA A 65 31.90 -2.77 -10.00
N VAL A 66 31.79 -2.51 -11.32
CA VAL A 66 30.55 -1.99 -11.95
C VAL A 66 29.39 -2.98 -11.76
N ALA A 67 29.66 -4.27 -11.98
CA ALA A 67 28.71 -5.35 -11.72
C ALA A 67 28.26 -5.42 -10.26
N GLY A 68 29.15 -5.22 -9.29
CA GLY A 68 28.83 -5.18 -7.87
C GLY A 68 27.90 -4.02 -7.50
N VAL A 69 28.11 -2.83 -8.08
CA VAL A 69 27.23 -1.67 -7.88
C VAL A 69 25.84 -1.92 -8.48
N LEU A 70 25.77 -2.44 -9.71
CA LEU A 70 24.50 -2.79 -10.35
C LEU A 70 23.76 -3.89 -9.58
N TRP A 71 24.47 -4.92 -9.12
CA TRP A 71 23.92 -5.98 -8.28
C TRP A 71 23.36 -5.45 -6.96
N LEU A 72 24.07 -4.56 -6.26
CA LEU A 72 23.57 -3.93 -5.03
C LEU A 72 22.27 -3.14 -5.29
N ALA A 73 22.17 -2.42 -6.41
CA ALA A 73 20.95 -1.71 -6.79
C ALA A 73 19.78 -2.65 -7.09
N CYS A 74 20.03 -3.73 -7.85
CA CYS A 74 19.01 -4.76 -8.13
C CYS A 74 18.54 -5.45 -6.84
N MET A 75 19.47 -5.89 -5.98
CA MET A 75 19.18 -6.49 -4.68
C MET A 75 18.36 -5.56 -3.78
N ALA A 76 18.76 -4.29 -3.63
CA ALA A 76 18.04 -3.33 -2.79
C ALA A 76 16.60 -3.11 -3.28
N THR A 77 16.41 -3.01 -4.60
CA THR A 77 15.08 -2.80 -5.20
C THR A 77 14.20 -4.05 -5.11
N ALA A 78 14.75 -5.25 -5.35
CA ALA A 78 14.05 -6.52 -5.19
C ALA A 78 13.67 -6.76 -3.72
N CYS A 79 14.61 -6.61 -2.79
CA CYS A 79 14.36 -6.71 -1.36
C CYS A 79 13.28 -5.73 -0.87
N PHE A 80 13.28 -4.49 -1.36
CA PHE A 80 12.23 -3.51 -1.03
C PHE A 80 10.85 -3.91 -1.61
N GLY A 81 10.81 -4.47 -2.82
CA GLY A 81 9.60 -5.03 -3.42
C GLY A 81 9.03 -6.19 -2.61
N HIS A 82 9.87 -7.16 -2.24
CA HIS A 82 9.46 -8.35 -1.48
C HIS A 82 9.10 -7.99 -0.02
N ALA A 83 9.83 -7.07 0.62
CA ALA A 83 9.43 -6.51 1.92
C ALA A 83 8.08 -5.79 1.86
N SER A 84 7.79 -5.05 0.77
CA SER A 84 6.47 -4.43 0.56
C SER A 84 5.36 -5.49 0.48
N PHE A 85 5.59 -6.60 -0.23
CA PHE A 85 4.63 -7.72 -0.28
C PHE A 85 4.39 -8.35 1.09
N PHE A 86 5.46 -8.65 1.85
CA PHE A 86 5.33 -9.23 3.19
C PHE A 86 4.55 -8.30 4.14
N LEU A 87 4.78 -6.98 4.08
CA LEU A 87 4.01 -5.98 4.82
C LEU A 87 2.52 -5.97 4.46
N LEU A 88 2.17 -6.05 3.16
CA LEU A 88 0.78 -6.13 2.72
C LEU A 88 0.12 -7.44 3.16
N ALA A 89 0.84 -8.56 3.09
CA ALA A 89 0.35 -9.86 3.55
C ALA A 89 0.11 -9.91 5.07
N GLN A 90 1.03 -9.33 5.86
CA GLN A 90 0.88 -9.17 7.32
C GLN A 90 -0.35 -8.32 7.67
N ARG A 91 -0.54 -7.17 6.99
CA ARG A 91 -1.72 -6.31 7.18
C ARG A 91 -3.02 -7.03 6.84
N HIS A 92 -3.09 -7.69 5.69
CA HIS A 92 -4.29 -8.42 5.27
C HIS A 92 -4.64 -9.56 6.26
N ALA A 93 -3.64 -10.26 6.80
CA ALA A 93 -3.84 -11.24 7.87
C ALA A 93 -4.34 -10.59 9.18
N GLY A 94 -3.93 -9.35 9.49
CA GLY A 94 -4.47 -8.54 10.59
C GLY A 94 -5.92 -8.11 10.37
N ASP A 95 -6.25 -7.64 9.16
CA ASP A 95 -7.61 -7.24 8.79
C ASP A 95 -8.60 -8.41 8.92
N LEU A 96 -8.22 -9.60 8.44
CA LEU A 96 -9.02 -10.83 8.58
C LEU A 96 -9.26 -11.22 10.06
N ARG A 97 -8.28 -11.00 10.94
CA ARG A 97 -8.44 -11.22 12.40
C ARG A 97 -9.39 -10.20 13.03
N ALA A 98 -9.37 -8.95 12.56
CA ALA A 98 -10.25 -7.90 13.07
C ALA A 98 -11.71 -8.07 12.65
N VAL A 99 -11.97 -8.54 11.42
CA VAL A 99 -13.31 -8.89 10.93
C VAL A 99 -13.96 -10.00 11.77
N ALA A 100 -13.16 -10.94 12.28
CA ALA A 100 -13.66 -12.03 13.13
C ALA A 100 -14.21 -11.58 14.50
N VAL A 101 -14.01 -10.32 14.90
CA VAL A 101 -14.57 -9.75 16.14
C VAL A 101 -15.71 -8.79 15.79
N PRO A 102 -16.99 -9.22 15.80
CA PRO A 102 -18.11 -8.39 15.33
C PRO A 102 -18.20 -7.09 16.13
N VAL A 103 -18.15 -5.95 15.45
CA VAL A 103 -18.56 -4.68 16.06
C VAL A 103 -20.07 -4.80 16.24
N VAL A 104 -20.56 -4.72 17.47
CA VAL A 104 -21.90 -4.15 17.67
C VAL A 104 -21.71 -2.66 17.40
N GLU A 105 -21.79 -2.28 16.12
CA GLU A 105 -21.78 -0.88 15.73
C GLU A 105 -23.11 -0.31 16.23
N SER A 106 -23.05 0.19 17.47
CA SER A 106 -24.17 0.80 18.18
C SER A 106 -24.54 2.09 17.47
N ALA A 107 -25.30 1.95 16.38
CA ALA A 107 -25.75 3.07 15.57
C ALA A 107 -26.35 4.12 16.50
N SER A 108 -25.80 5.34 16.46
CA SER A 108 -26.17 6.42 17.36
C SER A 108 -27.55 6.97 17.01
N THR A 109 -28.60 6.23 17.40
CA THR A 109 -30.01 6.62 17.24
C THR A 109 -30.40 7.81 18.13
N GLY A 110 -29.55 8.18 19.10
CA GLY A 110 -29.67 9.38 19.91
C GLY A 110 -29.08 10.64 19.26
N ARG A 111 -29.33 11.81 19.87
CA ARG A 111 -28.76 13.09 19.42
C ARG A 111 -27.23 13.12 19.53
N SER A 112 -26.60 13.97 18.73
CA SER A 112 -25.18 14.27 18.93
C SER A 112 -24.97 15.04 20.23
N LEU A 113 -23.85 14.76 20.92
CA LEU A 113 -23.43 15.48 22.13
C LEU A 113 -23.39 17.00 21.91
N THR A 114 -23.02 17.45 20.70
CA THR A 114 -23.03 18.87 20.31
C THR A 114 -24.41 19.51 20.35
N ALA A 115 -25.48 18.79 19.98
CA ALA A 115 -26.84 19.29 20.06
C ALA A 115 -27.33 19.38 21.51
N VAL A 116 -27.04 18.35 22.32
CA VAL A 116 -27.38 18.32 23.76
C VAL A 116 -26.66 19.44 24.52
N MET A 117 -25.37 19.67 24.25
CA MET A 117 -24.61 20.79 24.82
C MET A 117 -25.13 22.17 24.37
N GLY A 118 -25.56 22.30 23.11
CA GLY A 118 -26.18 23.52 22.60
C GLY A 118 -27.51 23.84 23.29
N GLU A 119 -28.37 22.83 23.47
CA GLU A 119 -29.62 23.00 24.20
C GLU A 119 -29.38 23.29 25.69
N ARG A 120 -28.44 22.59 26.33
CA ARG A 120 -28.00 22.83 27.72
C ARG A 120 -27.60 24.29 27.91
N ALA A 121 -26.73 24.84 27.06
CA ALA A 121 -26.32 26.24 27.14
C ALA A 121 -27.51 27.20 27.06
N SER A 122 -28.50 26.91 26.20
CA SER A 122 -29.72 27.72 26.08
C SER A 122 -30.62 27.64 27.32
N VAL A 123 -30.69 26.49 27.99
CA VAL A 123 -31.45 26.28 29.23
C VAL A 123 -30.76 26.98 30.40
N THR A 124 -29.43 26.86 30.53
CA THR A 124 -28.63 27.57 31.54
C THR A 124 -28.78 29.08 31.42
N ALA A 125 -28.75 29.64 30.21
CA ALA A 125 -28.97 31.07 29.98
C ALA A 125 -30.38 31.53 30.41
N ARG A 126 -31.41 30.72 30.13
CA ARG A 126 -32.80 30.97 30.56
C ARG A 126 -32.96 30.89 32.08
N LEU A 127 -32.27 29.95 32.74
CA LEU A 127 -32.26 29.81 34.19
C LEU A 127 -31.54 30.99 34.88
N ALA A 128 -30.40 31.41 34.34
CA ALA A 128 -29.68 32.60 34.82
C ALA A 128 -30.56 33.87 34.74
N ALA A 129 -31.26 34.09 33.61
CA ALA A 129 -32.20 35.20 33.46
C ALA A 129 -33.40 35.11 34.42
N ALA A 130 -33.94 33.92 34.66
CA ALA A 130 -35.00 33.71 35.66
C ALA A 130 -34.51 33.94 37.09
N ASN A 131 -33.22 33.77 37.37
CA ASN A 131 -32.62 34.00 38.69
C ASN A 131 -32.33 35.49 38.97
N THR A 132 -31.97 36.28 37.95
CA THR A 132 -31.77 37.75 38.12
C THR A 132 -33.08 38.54 38.26
N GLN A 133 -34.20 37.99 37.79
CA GLN A 133 -35.52 38.62 37.96
C GLN A 133 -35.95 38.68 39.43
N ARG A 134 -36.08 39.91 39.95
CA ARG A 134 -36.76 40.21 41.22
C ARG A 134 -38.28 40.17 41.02
N CYS A 135 -38.99 39.72 42.05
CA CYS A 135 -40.44 39.59 42.10
C CYS A 135 -40.96 40.35 43.33
N THR A 136 -42.12 41.00 43.18
CA THR A 136 -42.73 41.91 44.18
C THR A 136 -44.20 41.56 44.47
N GLY A 137 -44.59 40.29 44.27
CA GLY A 137 -45.95 39.79 44.43
C GLY A 137 -45.98 38.27 44.54
N ASN A 138 -47.00 37.60 43.99
CA ASN A 138 -47.08 36.13 43.99
C ASN A 138 -46.03 35.50 43.06
N CYS A 139 -44.89 35.09 43.62
CA CYS A 139 -43.73 34.60 42.86
C CYS A 139 -43.81 33.12 42.41
N THR A 140 -44.90 32.42 42.72
CA THR A 140 -45.06 30.97 42.46
C THR A 140 -44.84 30.58 41.00
N THR A 141 -45.20 31.46 40.05
CA THR A 141 -44.97 31.26 38.61
C THR A 141 -43.49 31.38 38.21
N LEU A 142 -42.74 32.26 38.87
CA LEU A 142 -41.29 32.41 38.68
C LEU A 142 -40.54 31.23 39.30
N GLU A 143 -40.96 30.78 40.48
CA GLU A 143 -40.40 29.61 41.16
C GLU A 143 -40.66 28.32 40.39
N ALA A 144 -41.89 28.09 39.93
CA ALA A 144 -42.23 26.98 39.04
C ALA A 144 -41.35 27.00 37.77
N ARG A 145 -41.18 28.17 37.15
CA ARG A 145 -40.30 28.32 35.97
C ARG A 145 -38.83 28.02 36.27
N ARG A 146 -38.31 28.42 37.44
CA ARG A 146 -36.95 28.05 37.89
C ARG A 146 -36.83 26.54 38.06
N VAL A 147 -37.76 25.90 38.77
CA VAL A 147 -37.79 24.44 38.97
C VAL A 147 -37.86 23.69 37.64
N THR A 148 -38.72 24.09 36.70
CA THR A 148 -38.80 23.48 35.37
C THR A 148 -37.51 23.63 34.57
N LEU A 149 -36.83 24.78 34.66
CA LEU A 149 -35.56 25.01 33.96
C LEU A 149 -34.40 24.22 34.60
N THR A 150 -34.35 24.09 35.92
CA THR A 150 -33.38 23.22 36.62
C THR A 150 -33.59 21.76 36.24
N ALA A 151 -34.81 21.24 36.37
CA ALA A 151 -35.12 19.85 36.02
C ALA A 151 -34.82 19.51 34.55
N LYS A 152 -34.97 20.49 33.63
CA LYS A 152 -34.56 20.31 32.22
C LYS A 152 -33.03 20.34 32.04
N LEU A 153 -32.31 21.10 32.84
CA LEU A 153 -30.83 21.10 32.84
C LEU A 153 -30.31 19.75 33.35
N ASP A 154 -30.86 19.24 34.45
CA ASP A 154 -30.52 17.94 35.04
C ASP A 154 -30.75 16.78 34.03
N ALA A 155 -31.87 16.83 33.29
CA ALA A 155 -32.17 15.85 32.24
C ALA A 155 -31.18 15.89 31.07
N LEU A 156 -30.70 17.09 30.67
CA LEU A 156 -29.70 17.24 29.61
C LEU A 156 -28.30 16.80 30.06
N ASP A 157 -27.96 16.96 31.35
CA ASP A 157 -26.72 16.43 31.91
C ASP A 157 -26.75 14.90 32.06
N ALA A 158 -27.92 14.31 32.31
CA ALA A 158 -28.11 12.86 32.22
C ALA A 158 -27.90 12.34 30.79
N GLU A 159 -28.58 12.92 29.79
CA GLU A 159 -28.43 12.55 28.37
C GLU A 159 -26.98 12.70 27.89
N ALA A 160 -26.30 13.78 28.26
CA ALA A 160 -24.88 13.98 27.97
C ALA A 160 -23.98 12.92 28.62
N GLY A 161 -24.26 12.56 29.88
CA GLY A 161 -23.55 11.51 30.61
C GLY A 161 -23.70 10.13 29.96
N ASP A 162 -24.88 9.78 29.46
CA ASP A 162 -25.10 8.51 28.73
C ASP A 162 -24.42 8.51 27.36
N ILE A 163 -24.49 9.60 26.60
CA ILE A 163 -23.76 9.73 25.33
C ILE A 163 -22.25 9.58 25.56
N GLN A 164 -21.69 10.17 26.63
CA GLN A 164 -20.27 10.04 26.94
C GLN A 164 -19.89 8.64 27.48
N ARG A 165 -20.77 7.98 28.25
CA ARG A 165 -20.61 6.57 28.62
C ARG A 165 -20.54 5.68 27.39
N GLN A 166 -21.47 5.85 26.45
CA GLN A 166 -21.51 5.09 25.19
C GLN A 166 -20.27 5.35 24.33
N GLN A 167 -19.91 6.62 24.10
CA GLN A 167 -18.71 6.97 23.34
C GLN A 167 -17.43 6.32 23.92
N THR A 168 -17.26 6.32 25.24
CA THR A 168 -16.09 5.65 25.84
C THR A 168 -16.20 4.13 25.84
N ALA A 169 -17.38 3.53 25.73
CA ALA A 169 -17.54 2.09 25.50
C ALA A 169 -17.13 1.73 24.06
N ASP A 170 -17.58 2.52 23.08
CA ASP A 170 -17.25 2.35 21.67
C ASP A 170 -15.76 2.60 21.40
N ASP A 171 -15.17 3.68 21.92
CA ASP A 171 -13.72 3.96 21.81
C ASP A 171 -12.89 2.79 22.40
N ARG A 172 -13.34 2.15 23.50
CA ARG A 172 -12.70 0.94 24.06
C ARG A 172 -12.90 -0.29 23.17
N ALA A 173 -14.04 -0.43 22.50
CA ALA A 173 -14.30 -1.52 21.57
C ALA A 173 -13.50 -1.39 20.26
N VAL A 174 -13.26 -0.17 19.79
CA VAL A 174 -12.35 0.14 18.66
C VAL A 174 -10.90 -0.16 19.05
N ALA A 175 -10.43 0.37 20.18
CA ALA A 175 -9.06 0.12 20.66
C ALA A 175 -8.74 -1.38 20.86
N ARG A 176 -9.75 -2.19 21.24
CA ARG A 176 -9.61 -3.66 21.31
C ARG A 176 -9.46 -4.33 19.94
N ARG A 177 -9.99 -3.76 18.85
CA ARG A 177 -9.74 -4.26 17.48
C ARG A 177 -8.40 -3.82 16.95
N ASP A 178 -8.02 -2.57 17.16
CA ASP A 178 -6.71 -2.06 16.72
C ASP A 178 -5.56 -2.89 17.36
N ALA A 179 -5.75 -3.33 18.60
CA ALA A 179 -4.84 -4.24 19.31
C ALA A 179 -4.84 -5.71 18.80
N LEU A 180 -5.82 -6.11 17.98
CA LEU A 180 -5.93 -7.45 17.35
C LEU A 180 -5.55 -7.45 15.86
N VAL A 181 -5.61 -6.29 15.21
CA VAL A 181 -5.02 -6.04 13.87
C VAL A 181 -3.50 -6.19 13.93
N ALA A 182 -2.87 -5.62 14.97
CA ALA A 182 -1.45 -5.72 15.20
C ALA A 182 -1.03 -7.14 15.62
N ASP A 183 0.14 -7.60 15.17
CA ASP A 183 0.73 -8.83 15.70
C ASP A 183 1.17 -8.59 17.16
N PRO A 184 0.68 -9.37 18.15
CA PRO A 184 1.05 -9.18 19.55
C PRO A 184 2.54 -9.41 19.81
N VAL A 185 3.26 -10.11 18.94
CA VAL A 185 4.72 -10.28 19.00
C VAL A 185 5.43 -9.02 18.52
N THR A 186 5.09 -8.47 17.34
CA THR A 186 5.75 -7.24 16.84
C THR A 186 5.38 -6.02 17.68
N ALA A 187 4.15 -5.96 18.22
CA ALA A 187 3.73 -4.94 19.18
C ALA A 187 4.54 -4.98 20.50
N ARG A 188 4.78 -6.18 21.07
CA ARG A 188 5.62 -6.32 22.28
C ARG A 188 7.09 -5.99 21.98
N LEU A 189 7.61 -6.43 20.84
CA LEU A 189 8.98 -6.16 20.43
C LEU A 189 9.20 -4.66 20.17
N ALA A 190 8.20 -3.95 19.66
CA ALA A 190 8.24 -2.50 19.45
C ALA A 190 8.42 -1.73 20.76
N VAL A 191 7.64 -2.10 21.79
CA VAL A 191 7.77 -1.54 23.15
C VAL A 191 9.15 -1.86 23.76
N LEU A 192 9.63 -3.10 23.64
CA LEU A 192 10.91 -3.53 24.19
C LEU A 192 12.12 -2.84 23.54
N LEU A 193 12.06 -2.53 22.24
CA LEU A 193 13.14 -1.85 21.51
C LEU A 193 12.97 -0.32 21.45
N GLY A 194 11.89 0.25 22.01
CA GLY A 194 11.60 1.69 21.90
C GLY A 194 11.36 2.16 20.45
N THR A 195 10.77 1.32 19.61
CA THR A 195 10.55 1.57 18.18
C THR A 195 9.07 1.48 17.80
N THR A 196 8.72 1.86 16.57
CA THR A 196 7.35 1.68 16.05
C THR A 196 7.17 0.27 15.50
N VAL A 197 5.96 -0.29 15.65
CA VAL A 197 5.55 -1.58 15.07
C VAL A 197 5.88 -1.62 13.57
N THR A 198 5.53 -0.54 12.85
CA THR A 198 5.84 -0.35 11.42
C THR A 198 7.32 -0.48 11.06
N ARG A 199 8.25 -0.13 11.95
CA ARG A 199 9.70 -0.30 11.72
C ARG A 199 10.10 -1.77 11.89
N ILE A 200 9.52 -2.47 12.85
CA ILE A 200 9.77 -3.90 13.08
C ILE A 200 9.19 -4.75 11.96
N ASP A 201 7.94 -4.48 11.55
CA ASP A 201 7.32 -5.18 10.43
C ASP A 201 8.17 -5.01 9.16
N LEU A 202 8.63 -3.78 8.86
CA LEU A 202 9.50 -3.45 7.73
C LEU A 202 10.86 -4.19 7.82
N VAL A 203 11.51 -4.18 8.98
CA VAL A 203 12.77 -4.91 9.20
C VAL A 203 12.57 -6.41 9.05
N SER A 204 11.44 -6.97 9.50
CA SER A 204 11.11 -8.39 9.34
C SER A 204 10.93 -8.77 7.86
N GLY A 205 10.15 -7.99 7.10
CA GLY A 205 9.95 -8.19 5.67
C GLY A 205 11.25 -8.04 4.87
N LEU A 206 12.12 -7.09 5.26
CA LEU A 206 13.44 -6.91 4.66
C LEU A 206 14.38 -8.08 4.98
N ALA A 207 14.33 -8.63 6.19
CA ALA A 207 15.11 -9.81 6.57
C ALA A 207 14.67 -11.08 5.82
N PHE A 208 13.35 -11.33 5.72
CA PHE A 208 12.83 -12.46 4.94
C PHE A 208 13.19 -12.34 3.45
N ALA A 209 13.10 -11.14 2.87
CA ALA A 209 13.55 -10.88 1.51
C ALA A 209 15.06 -11.13 1.34
N ALA A 210 15.91 -10.56 2.20
CA ALA A 210 17.36 -10.73 2.11
C ALA A 210 17.81 -12.19 2.24
N VAL A 211 17.12 -13.01 3.04
CA VAL A 211 17.35 -14.46 3.12
C VAL A 211 16.97 -15.16 1.81
N LEU A 212 15.83 -14.82 1.21
CA LEU A 212 15.38 -15.40 -0.05
C LEU A 212 16.34 -15.08 -1.22
N GLU A 213 16.62 -13.80 -1.46
CA GLU A 213 17.53 -13.38 -2.54
C GLU A 213 18.95 -13.95 -2.31
N GLY A 214 19.42 -13.95 -1.05
CA GLY A 214 20.73 -14.48 -0.68
C GLY A 214 20.89 -15.97 -0.94
N VAL A 215 19.86 -16.77 -0.61
CA VAL A 215 19.83 -18.21 -0.93
C VAL A 215 19.82 -18.42 -2.44
N ALA A 216 19.03 -17.66 -3.20
CA ALA A 216 18.97 -17.78 -4.65
C ALA A 216 20.31 -17.41 -5.33
N CYS A 217 20.97 -16.32 -4.90
CA CYS A 217 22.29 -15.91 -5.38
C CYS A 217 23.37 -16.98 -5.10
N LEU A 218 23.34 -17.59 -3.91
CA LEU A 218 24.24 -18.67 -3.53
C LEU A 218 24.03 -19.91 -4.41
N LEU A 219 22.78 -20.31 -4.62
CA LEU A 219 22.42 -21.45 -5.46
C LEU A 219 22.86 -21.25 -6.91
N TRP A 220 22.59 -20.10 -7.52
CA TRP A 220 23.08 -19.77 -8.87
C TRP A 220 24.61 -19.78 -8.97
N THR A 221 25.30 -19.29 -7.94
CA THR A 221 26.76 -19.33 -7.86
C THR A 221 27.30 -20.77 -7.86
N ILE A 222 26.65 -21.70 -7.15
CA ILE A 222 27.04 -23.12 -7.11
C ILE A 222 26.67 -23.84 -8.42
N ALA A 223 25.47 -23.57 -8.95
CA ALA A 223 24.96 -24.14 -10.21
C ALA A 223 25.84 -23.78 -11.41
N LEU A 224 26.27 -22.52 -11.52
CA LEU A 224 27.13 -22.02 -12.60
C LEU A 224 28.63 -22.27 -12.37
N ARG A 225 29.08 -22.58 -11.15
CA ARG A 225 30.42 -23.16 -10.91
C ARG A 225 30.51 -24.61 -11.39
N SER A 226 29.37 -25.28 -11.56
CA SER A 226 29.28 -26.70 -11.90
C SER A 226 29.24 -27.01 -13.41
N ARG A 227 29.66 -26.06 -14.27
CA ARG A 227 29.77 -26.27 -15.72
C ARG A 227 31.02 -27.11 -16.03
N PRO A 228 30.94 -28.16 -16.87
CA PRO A 228 32.14 -28.90 -17.29
C PRO A 228 33.02 -28.03 -18.19
N PRO A 229 34.32 -28.33 -18.32
CA PRO A 229 35.09 -27.90 -19.48
C PRO A 229 34.38 -28.39 -20.75
N VAL A 230 34.34 -27.56 -21.79
CA VAL A 230 34.13 -28.08 -23.13
C VAL A 230 35.39 -28.87 -23.47
N PRO A 231 35.31 -30.14 -23.90
CA PRO A 231 36.47 -30.82 -24.47
C PRO A 231 36.85 -30.06 -25.73
N ASP A 232 38.06 -29.50 -25.78
CA ASP A 232 38.58 -28.92 -27.02
C ASP A 232 38.54 -29.99 -28.10
N ALA A 233 37.85 -29.70 -29.20
CA ALA A 233 37.77 -30.59 -30.34
C ALA A 233 39.13 -30.60 -31.04
N VAL A 234 40.03 -31.47 -30.58
CA VAL A 234 41.32 -31.72 -31.22
C VAL A 234 41.04 -32.07 -32.69
N PRO A 235 41.56 -31.30 -33.66
CA PRO A 235 41.39 -31.64 -35.07
C PRO A 235 42.25 -32.87 -35.36
N ASP A 236 41.62 -34.04 -35.46
CA ASP A 236 42.31 -35.29 -35.74
C ASP A 236 42.77 -35.30 -37.21
N VAL A 237 44.07 -35.09 -37.41
CA VAL A 237 44.68 -34.98 -38.75
C VAL A 237 44.99 -36.37 -39.29
N VAL A 238 43.98 -37.03 -39.87
CA VAL A 238 44.15 -38.26 -40.64
C VAL A 238 44.10 -37.95 -42.14
N SER A 239 45.15 -38.34 -42.85
CA SER A 239 45.43 -37.90 -44.22
C SER A 239 44.95 -38.86 -45.31
N VAL A 240 44.26 -38.31 -46.30
CA VAL A 240 44.34 -38.65 -47.75
C VAL A 240 44.01 -40.09 -48.19
N THR A 241 43.01 -40.20 -49.07
CA THR A 241 43.10 -40.96 -50.33
C THR A 241 42.24 -40.25 -51.39
N VAL A 242 42.68 -40.21 -52.65
CA VAL A 242 42.14 -39.34 -53.72
C VAL A 242 41.31 -40.11 -54.74
N SER A 243 40.18 -39.54 -55.17
CA SER A 243 39.55 -39.73 -56.51
C SER A 243 38.55 -38.59 -56.81
N HIS A 244 38.36 -38.26 -58.10
CA HIS A 244 37.67 -37.06 -58.65
C HIS A 244 37.05 -37.40 -60.04
N PRO A 245 36.28 -36.51 -60.73
CA PRO A 245 35.41 -35.39 -60.33
C PRO A 245 33.95 -35.74 -60.78
N PRO A 246 33.21 -35.04 -61.71
CA PRO A 246 32.84 -33.62 -61.95
C PRO A 246 31.39 -33.34 -61.42
N VAL A 247 30.44 -32.48 -61.89
CA VAL A 247 30.11 -31.70 -63.13
C VAL A 247 29.34 -30.38 -62.77
N VAL A 248 29.19 -29.47 -63.74
CA VAL A 248 28.34 -28.24 -63.82
C VAL A 248 26.82 -28.58 -63.71
N ALA A 249 25.84 -27.75 -63.29
CA ALA A 249 25.64 -26.28 -63.12
C ALA A 249 24.82 -25.94 -61.85
N SER A 250 24.57 -24.71 -61.34
CA SER A 250 24.78 -23.30 -61.78
C SER A 250 23.73 -22.62 -62.69
N HIS A 251 22.84 -21.75 -62.15
CA HIS A 251 22.41 -20.42 -62.70
C HIS A 251 21.27 -19.69 -61.94
N GLU A 252 21.43 -18.37 -61.74
CA GLU A 252 20.39 -17.31 -61.63
C GLU A 252 20.33 -16.57 -63.00
N PRO A 253 19.45 -15.55 -63.33
CA PRO A 253 18.80 -14.56 -62.44
C PRO A 253 17.38 -14.00 -62.82
N GLU A 254 16.91 -13.01 -62.03
CA GLU A 254 16.28 -11.71 -62.41
C GLU A 254 14.77 -11.42 -62.69
N SER A 255 14.37 -10.24 -62.17
CA SER A 255 13.47 -9.19 -62.73
C SER A 255 11.92 -9.33 -62.69
N GLY A 256 11.18 -8.21 -62.52
CA GLY A 256 9.70 -8.27 -62.37
C GLY A 256 8.78 -7.03 -62.14
N SER A 257 9.25 -5.77 -62.10
CA SER A 257 8.42 -4.52 -62.22
C SER A 257 7.31 -4.12 -61.21
N HIS A 258 7.27 -2.81 -60.94
CA HIS A 258 6.27 -1.99 -60.23
C HIS A 258 4.80 -2.07 -60.73
N LYS A 259 3.84 -1.65 -59.86
CA LYS A 259 3.05 -0.40 -60.06
C LYS A 259 2.49 0.19 -58.73
N VAL A 260 2.09 1.47 -58.78
CA VAL A 260 1.54 2.34 -57.72
C VAL A 260 0.06 2.68 -58.00
N GLU A 261 -0.77 2.94 -56.98
CA GLU A 261 -1.84 3.98 -57.03
C GLU A 261 -2.31 4.45 -55.62
N THR A 262 -2.84 5.68 -55.57
CA THR A 262 -3.10 6.55 -54.39
C THR A 262 -4.47 6.33 -53.69
N GLY A 263 -4.62 6.67 -52.39
CA GLY A 263 -5.92 6.78 -51.69
C GLY A 263 -5.88 7.66 -50.40
N ARG A 264 -6.89 8.51 -50.15
CA ARG A 264 -6.73 9.80 -49.40
C ARG A 264 -7.76 10.09 -48.27
N HIS A 265 -7.28 10.10 -47.01
CA HIS A 265 -7.71 10.93 -45.84
C HIS A 265 -9.13 10.85 -45.17
N PRO A 266 -9.29 11.39 -43.93
CA PRO A 266 -10.48 11.29 -43.03
C PRO A 266 -11.32 12.62 -43.04
N PRO A 267 -12.10 13.09 -42.02
CA PRO A 267 -12.48 12.57 -40.68
C PRO A 267 -13.99 12.73 -40.29
N VAL A 268 -14.33 12.46 -39.02
CA VAL A 268 -15.63 12.81 -38.36
C VAL A 268 -15.37 13.31 -36.92
N SER A 269 -16.24 14.19 -36.40
CA SER A 269 -16.27 14.69 -35.02
C SER A 269 -17.72 14.97 -34.60
N GLU A 270 -18.06 14.97 -33.30
CA GLU A 270 -18.93 15.97 -32.63
C GLU A 270 -19.04 15.74 -31.09
N PRO A 271 -19.46 16.75 -30.27
CA PRO A 271 -19.39 16.71 -28.78
C PRO A 271 -20.70 17.15 -28.04
N PHE A 272 -20.58 17.53 -26.74
CA PHE A 272 -21.60 18.06 -25.79
C PHE A 272 -22.51 17.00 -25.11
N THR A 273 -23.10 17.18 -23.91
CA THR A 273 -23.54 18.38 -23.12
C THR A 273 -23.40 18.15 -21.58
N PRO A 274 -23.33 19.18 -20.68
CA PRO A 274 -22.90 19.01 -19.26
C PRO A 274 -23.92 19.45 -18.14
N LEU A 275 -23.43 19.63 -16.89
CA LEU A 275 -24.04 20.15 -15.62
C LEU A 275 -24.69 19.12 -14.66
N PRO A 276 -24.84 19.41 -13.33
CA PRO A 276 -24.52 20.64 -12.58
C PRO A 276 -23.41 20.50 -11.51
N ALA A 277 -23.14 21.59 -10.78
CA ALA A 277 -22.04 21.73 -9.80
C ALA A 277 -22.48 21.68 -8.33
N SER A 278 -21.50 21.49 -7.43
CA SER A 278 -21.60 21.60 -5.97
C SER A 278 -20.37 22.35 -5.43
N ASP A 279 -20.56 23.24 -4.45
CA ASP A 279 -19.45 24.02 -3.84
C ASP A 279 -18.43 23.14 -3.08
N PRO A 280 -17.17 23.60 -2.94
CA PRO A 280 -16.03 22.68 -2.91
C PRO A 280 -15.75 22.05 -1.52
N PRO A 281 -15.79 20.70 -1.39
CA PRO A 281 -15.19 20.01 -0.23
C PRO A 281 -13.66 19.97 -0.31
N ASP A 282 -13.08 20.42 -1.42
CA ASP A 282 -11.67 20.21 -1.78
C ASP A 282 -10.68 21.00 -0.92
N ALA A 283 -11.07 22.19 -0.44
CA ALA A 283 -10.25 23.02 0.44
C ALA A 283 -10.00 22.37 1.81
N ASP A 284 -11.07 21.82 2.43
CA ASP A 284 -11.00 21.05 3.69
C ASP A 284 -10.03 19.87 3.56
N VAL A 285 -10.11 19.12 2.46
CA VAL A 285 -9.28 17.92 2.25
C VAL A 285 -7.85 18.29 1.91
N THR A 286 -7.63 19.33 1.10
CA THR A 286 -6.28 19.82 0.76
C THR A 286 -5.55 20.34 2.00
N GLN A 287 -6.22 21.12 2.85
CA GLN A 287 -5.65 21.59 4.12
C GLN A 287 -5.35 20.41 5.06
N LEU A 288 -6.25 19.43 5.15
CA LEU A 288 -6.05 18.24 5.97
C LEU A 288 -4.90 17.36 5.44
N ALA A 289 -4.71 17.25 4.14
CA ALA A 289 -3.58 16.56 3.52
C ALA A 289 -2.25 17.26 3.87
N GLN A 290 -2.19 18.59 3.81
CA GLN A 290 -1.03 19.37 4.25
C GLN A 290 -0.73 19.19 5.75
N ASP A 291 -1.75 19.10 6.60
CA ASP A 291 -1.57 18.82 8.04
C ASP A 291 -1.12 17.38 8.33
N VAL A 292 -1.48 16.41 7.49
CA VAL A 292 -0.97 15.02 7.55
C VAL A 292 0.49 14.96 7.09
N VAL A 293 0.85 15.61 5.97
CA VAL A 293 2.23 15.69 5.45
C VAL A 293 3.14 16.44 6.44
N ALA A 294 2.63 17.49 7.10
CA ALA A 294 3.33 18.21 8.16
C ALA A 294 3.40 17.46 9.51
N GLY A 295 2.85 16.24 9.60
CA GLY A 295 2.87 15.41 10.81
C GLY A 295 2.00 15.92 11.96
N ARG A 296 1.16 16.95 11.73
CA ARG A 296 0.28 17.55 12.74
C ARG A 296 -0.96 16.70 13.02
N VAL A 297 -1.43 15.96 12.01
CA VAL A 297 -2.58 15.05 12.10
C VAL A 297 -2.18 13.67 11.62
N ARG A 298 -2.58 12.61 12.33
CA ARG A 298 -2.45 11.23 11.86
C ARG A 298 -3.68 10.89 11.00
N PRO A 299 -3.58 10.10 9.92
CA PRO A 299 -4.71 9.75 9.05
C PRO A 299 -5.68 8.72 9.68
N THR A 300 -6.05 8.93 10.94
CA THR A 300 -7.01 8.14 11.73
C THR A 300 -8.30 8.93 11.87
N VAL A 301 -9.46 8.25 11.93
CA VAL A 301 -10.75 8.92 12.12
C VAL A 301 -10.79 9.67 13.45
N ALA A 302 -10.12 9.16 14.48
CA ALA A 302 -10.07 9.77 15.82
C ALA A 302 -9.26 11.07 15.86
N ASP A 303 -8.09 11.14 15.22
CA ASP A 303 -7.27 12.36 15.21
C ASP A 303 -7.86 13.41 14.25
N ILE A 304 -8.42 13.01 13.10
CA ILE A 304 -9.20 13.92 12.23
C ILE A 304 -10.41 14.50 12.99
N ARG A 305 -11.15 13.67 13.74
CA ARG A 305 -12.28 14.08 14.61
C ARG A 305 -11.82 15.08 15.68
N ARG A 306 -10.65 14.86 16.28
CA ARG A 306 -10.07 15.72 17.34
C ARG A 306 -9.56 17.05 16.79
N HIS A 307 -8.92 17.05 15.61
CA HIS A 307 -8.35 18.25 14.98
C HIS A 307 -9.41 19.18 14.40
N LEU A 308 -10.44 18.63 13.74
CA LEU A 308 -11.48 19.40 13.06
C LEU A 308 -12.79 19.55 13.86
N GLY A 309 -12.87 18.98 15.07
CA GLY A 309 -14.07 19.03 15.93
C GLY A 309 -15.34 18.42 15.30
N CYS A 310 -15.19 17.57 14.28
CA CYS A 310 -16.27 17.19 13.37
C CYS A 310 -17.00 15.89 13.79
N SER A 311 -18.08 15.53 13.08
CA SER A 311 -18.80 14.28 13.30
C SER A 311 -18.03 13.07 12.75
N GLN A 312 -18.26 11.88 13.32
CA GLN A 312 -17.62 10.63 12.88
C GLN A 312 -17.85 10.34 11.39
N ALA A 313 -19.06 10.63 10.88
CA ALA A 313 -19.37 10.49 9.46
C ALA A 313 -18.55 11.46 8.57
N ARG A 314 -18.38 12.72 8.98
CA ARG A 314 -17.53 13.69 8.26
C ARG A 314 -16.06 13.31 8.32
N ALA A 315 -15.55 12.88 9.48
CA ALA A 315 -14.18 12.39 9.63
C ALA A 315 -13.91 11.13 8.77
N LEU A 316 -14.89 10.23 8.63
CA LEU A 316 -14.79 9.05 7.76
C LEU A 316 -14.81 9.43 6.27
N ALA A 317 -15.66 10.39 5.87
CA ALA A 317 -15.70 10.90 4.50
C ALA A 317 -14.38 11.58 4.11
N LEU A 318 -13.88 12.50 4.95
CA LEU A 318 -12.59 13.18 4.76
C LEU A 318 -11.44 12.15 4.68
N ARG A 319 -11.42 11.12 5.55
CA ARG A 319 -10.42 10.05 5.48
C ARG A 319 -10.47 9.27 4.17
N ARG A 320 -11.66 9.04 3.59
CA ARG A 320 -11.79 8.41 2.26
C ARG A 320 -11.27 9.32 1.15
N GLN A 321 -11.53 10.63 1.21
CA GLN A 321 -11.04 11.60 0.24
C GLN A 321 -9.51 11.76 0.29
N LEU A 322 -8.90 11.77 1.50
CA LEU A 322 -7.45 11.71 1.66
C LEU A 322 -6.83 10.49 0.98
N VAL A 323 -7.44 9.30 1.11
CA VAL A 323 -6.92 8.06 0.49
C VAL A 323 -7.00 8.11 -1.05
N VAL A 324 -7.92 8.89 -1.62
CA VAL A 324 -7.96 9.14 -3.08
C VAL A 324 -6.84 10.11 -3.49
N LEU A 325 -6.64 11.20 -2.75
CA LEU A 325 -5.57 12.18 -3.02
C LEU A 325 -4.15 11.65 -2.80
N ASP A 326 -3.96 10.71 -1.87
CA ASP A 326 -2.69 9.98 -1.65
C ASP A 326 -2.45 8.88 -2.70
N SER A 327 -3.32 8.77 -3.72
CA SER A 327 -3.25 7.79 -4.82
C SER A 327 -3.15 8.40 -6.22
N THR A 328 -2.93 9.72 -6.30
CA THR A 328 -2.79 10.51 -7.55
C THR A 328 -1.44 11.23 -7.60
#